data_AF-A0A962VHS7-F1
#
_entry.id   AF-A0A962VHS7-F1
#
_cell.length_a   1.000
_cell.length_b   1.000
_cell.length_c   1.000
_cell.angle_alpha   90.00
_cell.angle_beta   90.00
_cell.angle_gamma   90.00
#
_symmetry.space_group_name_H-M   'P 1'
#
loop_
_entity.id
_entity.type
_entity.pdbx_description
1 polymer ?
#
loop_
_entity_poly.entity_id
_entity_poly.type
_entity_poly.pdbx_seq_one_letter_code
_entity_poly.pdbx_strand_id
1 'polypeptide(L)'
;MQKLIDTFKAQIDDFIEQRSDFLMLLGCSQLEAPIALKIIQDIEQQNNTDVFLLFADDFIALQPYVDVAIERLREQYQLANAWLAEQGHAALPAMPTTLDDPHRPPLRRLAEAMQYARALVPREGGHRLVWAMLPQHIHAPEAWHAMVNAFAPHQGIRPGMQGIRLLFRAAPDCESAYPVL
;
A
#
# COMPACT_ATOMS: atom_id res chain seq x y z
N MET A 1 -23.49 -7.72 11.54
CA MET A 1 -22.02 -7.69 11.57
C MET A 1 -21.44 -8.46 10.39
N GLN A 2 -21.71 -9.77 10.25
CA GLN A 2 -21.20 -10.58 9.12
C GLN A 2 -21.47 -9.95 7.74
N LYS A 3 -22.72 -9.59 7.44
CA LYS A 3 -23.07 -8.92 6.18
C LYS A 3 -22.28 -7.64 5.88
N LEU A 4 -21.90 -6.89 6.92
CA LEU A 4 -21.14 -5.64 6.76
C LEU A 4 -19.68 -5.95 6.40
N ILE A 5 -19.10 -6.95 7.06
CA ILE A 5 -17.76 -7.48 6.75
C ILE A 5 -17.73 -8.02 5.32
N ASP A 6 -18.73 -8.82 4.94
CA ASP A 6 -18.83 -9.39 3.59
C ASP A 6 -18.96 -8.28 2.53
N THR A 7 -19.74 -7.24 2.83
CA THR A 7 -19.88 -6.06 1.95
C THR A 7 -18.55 -5.34 1.79
N PHE A 8 -17.83 -5.11 2.90
CA PHE A 8 -16.56 -4.39 2.88
C PHE A 8 -15.48 -5.18 2.13
N LYS A 9 -15.45 -6.50 2.33
CA LYS A 9 -14.59 -7.41 1.60
C LYS A 9 -14.87 -7.36 0.10
N ALA A 10 -16.15 -7.47 -0.29
CA ALA A 10 -16.55 -7.40 -1.70
C ALA A 10 -16.14 -6.05 -2.34
N GLN A 11 -16.25 -4.94 -1.62
CA GLN A 11 -15.81 -3.63 -2.12
C GLN A 11 -14.29 -3.55 -2.36
N ILE A 12 -13.49 -4.13 -1.47
CA ILE A 12 -12.04 -4.17 -1.63
C ILE A 12 -11.66 -5.10 -2.79
N ASP A 13 -12.29 -6.28 -2.88
CA ASP A 13 -12.09 -7.22 -3.99
C ASP A 13 -12.44 -6.56 -5.34
N ASP A 14 -13.63 -5.97 -5.45
CA ASP A 14 -14.08 -5.25 -6.64
C ASP A 14 -13.10 -4.14 -7.03
N PHE A 15 -12.59 -3.37 -6.05
CA PHE A 15 -11.60 -2.32 -6.27
C PHE A 15 -10.26 -2.86 -6.77
N ILE A 16 -9.80 -3.99 -6.24
CA ILE A 16 -8.55 -4.62 -6.67
C ILE A 16 -8.70 -5.12 -8.11
N GLU A 17 -9.83 -5.78 -8.42
CA GLU A 17 -10.09 -6.40 -9.72
C GLU A 17 -10.31 -5.39 -10.85
N GLN A 18 -11.04 -4.30 -10.59
CA GLN A 18 -11.34 -3.27 -11.59
C GLN A 18 -10.05 -2.61 -12.12
N ARG A 19 -10.12 -1.93 -13.28
CA ARG A 19 -8.92 -1.40 -14.01
C ARG A 19 -8.79 0.12 -14.05
N SER A 20 -9.82 0.84 -13.63
CA SER A 20 -10.04 2.26 -13.82
C SER A 20 -9.53 3.11 -12.67
N ASP A 21 -9.75 2.66 -11.44
CA ASP A 21 -9.37 3.39 -10.23
C ASP A 21 -8.02 2.87 -9.70
N PHE A 22 -7.20 3.80 -9.25
CA PHE A 22 -5.85 3.53 -8.74
C PHE A 22 -5.78 3.55 -7.21
N LEU A 23 -6.68 4.29 -6.56
CA LEU A 23 -6.61 4.61 -5.14
C LEU A 23 -8.00 4.44 -4.50
N MET A 24 -8.04 3.72 -3.38
CA MET A 24 -9.22 3.57 -2.53
C MET A 24 -8.91 4.14 -1.15
N LEU A 25 -9.82 4.96 -0.66
CA LEU A 25 -9.82 5.45 0.72
C LEU A 25 -10.72 4.57 1.57
N LEU A 26 -10.13 3.89 2.54
CA LEU A 26 -10.82 3.02 3.47
C LEU A 26 -11.25 3.83 4.69
N GLY A 27 -12.51 4.26 4.70
CA GLY A 27 -13.12 4.94 5.84
C GLY A 27 -13.20 4.00 7.04
N CYS A 28 -12.24 4.07 7.97
CA CYS A 28 -12.27 3.27 9.19
C CYS A 28 -11.70 4.02 10.39
N SER A 29 -12.42 3.93 11.51
CA SER A 29 -11.98 4.44 12.81
C SER A 29 -10.79 3.64 13.35
N GLN A 30 -10.17 4.14 14.42
CA GLN A 30 -9.05 3.46 15.08
C GLN A 30 -9.42 2.05 15.57
N LEU A 31 -10.66 1.85 16.02
CA LEU A 31 -11.15 0.54 16.48
C LEU A 31 -11.41 -0.42 15.31
N GLU A 32 -11.66 0.11 14.12
CA GLU A 32 -11.94 -0.68 12.91
C GLU A 32 -10.68 -0.95 12.09
N ALA A 33 -9.59 -0.20 12.28
CA ALA A 33 -8.34 -0.38 11.55
C ALA A 33 -7.77 -1.82 11.63
N PRO A 34 -7.75 -2.51 12.80
CA PRO A 34 -7.33 -3.91 12.86
C PRO A 34 -8.25 -4.85 12.07
N ILE A 35 -9.56 -4.56 12.06
CA ILE A 35 -10.56 -5.36 11.34
C ILE A 35 -10.35 -5.20 9.83
N ALA A 36 -10.16 -3.96 9.36
CA ALA A 36 -9.87 -3.67 7.97
C ALA A 36 -8.58 -4.35 7.49
N LEU A 37 -7.51 -4.31 8.31
CA LEU A 37 -6.26 -5.01 8.02
C LEU A 37 -6.49 -6.53 7.90
N LYS A 38 -7.24 -7.13 8.83
CA LYS A 38 -7.55 -8.56 8.79
C LYS A 38 -8.33 -8.94 7.54
N ILE A 39 -9.29 -8.12 7.12
CA ILE A 39 -10.05 -8.36 5.88
C ILE A 39 -9.13 -8.35 4.66
N ILE A 40 -8.20 -7.39 4.57
CA ILE A 40 -7.24 -7.34 3.46
C ILE A 40 -6.30 -8.55 3.48
N GLN A 41 -5.86 -9.00 4.65
CA GLN A 41 -5.07 -10.25 4.78
C GLN A 41 -5.87 -11.48 4.34
N ASP A 42 -7.17 -11.54 4.65
CA ASP A 42 -8.03 -12.66 4.21
C ASP A 42 -8.25 -12.63 2.69
N ILE A 43 -8.25 -11.45 2.08
CA ILE A 43 -8.27 -11.28 0.61
C ILE A 43 -6.94 -11.75 0.01
N GLU A 44 -5.81 -11.30 0.56
CA GLU A 44 -4.46 -11.73 0.15
C GLU A 44 -4.34 -13.26 0.17
N GLN A 45 -4.78 -13.92 1.24
CA GLN A 45 -4.72 -15.38 1.38
C GLN A 45 -5.58 -16.13 0.34
N GLN A 46 -6.62 -15.49 -0.19
CA GLN A 46 -7.49 -16.07 -1.21
C GLN A 46 -7.03 -15.71 -2.63
N ASN A 47 -6.15 -14.71 -2.77
CA ASN A 47 -5.63 -14.23 -4.03
C ASN A 47 -4.26 -14.85 -4.30
N ASN A 48 -4.23 -15.83 -5.22
CA ASN A 48 -2.98 -16.51 -5.60
C ASN A 48 -2.17 -15.78 -6.68
N THR A 49 -2.60 -14.59 -7.10
CA THR A 49 -2.05 -13.90 -8.27
C THR A 49 -1.43 -12.56 -7.93
N ASP A 50 -2.10 -11.73 -7.14
CA ASP A 50 -1.63 -10.38 -6.84
C ASP A 50 -0.64 -10.40 -5.66
N VAL A 51 0.25 -9.40 -5.61
CA VAL A 51 1.21 -9.23 -4.53
C VAL A 51 0.73 -8.13 -3.60
N PHE A 52 0.64 -8.43 -2.30
CA PHE A 52 0.20 -7.49 -1.29
C PHE A 52 1.38 -7.01 -0.45
N LEU A 53 1.45 -5.70 -0.23
CA LEU A 53 2.36 -5.06 0.72
C LEU A 53 1.53 -4.25 1.70
N LEU A 54 1.48 -4.72 2.95
CA LEU A 54 0.61 -4.19 3.99
C LEU A 54 1.45 -3.48 5.05
N PHE A 55 1.16 -2.21 5.29
CA PHE A 55 1.84 -1.36 6.27
C PHE A 55 0.84 -0.90 7.32
N ALA A 56 1.03 -1.34 8.56
CA ALA A 56 0.10 -1.10 9.66
C ALA A 56 0.71 -0.34 10.85
N ASP A 57 2.00 0.00 10.78
CA ASP A 57 2.69 0.76 11.82
C ASP A 57 2.00 2.12 12.09
N ASP A 58 2.16 2.68 13.28
CA ASP A 58 1.51 3.94 13.65
C ASP A 58 2.07 5.12 12.85
N PHE A 59 1.18 6.03 12.43
CA PHE A 59 1.56 7.26 11.76
C PHE A 59 1.80 8.37 12.78
N ILE A 60 3.06 8.58 13.15
CA ILE A 60 3.48 9.67 14.03
C ILE A 60 3.85 10.92 13.22
N ALA A 61 4.67 10.74 12.18
CA ALA A 61 5.09 11.78 11.25
C ALA A 61 5.51 11.15 9.92
N LEU A 62 5.51 11.95 8.84
CA LEU A 62 5.76 11.47 7.48
C LEU A 62 7.13 10.78 7.32
N GLN A 63 8.21 11.42 7.75
CA GLN A 63 9.58 10.90 7.62
C GLN A 63 9.74 9.53 8.30
N PRO A 64 9.53 9.39 9.63
CA PRO A 64 9.73 8.10 10.29
C PRO A 64 8.76 7.02 9.77
N TYR A 65 7.56 7.38 9.34
CA TYR A 65 6.61 6.43 8.77
C TYR A 65 7.10 5.86 7.43
N VAL A 66 7.63 6.71 6.54
CA VAL A 66 8.23 6.27 5.28
C VAL A 66 9.49 5.44 5.52
N ASP A 67 10.32 5.82 6.49
CA ASP A 67 11.53 5.08 6.84
C ASP A 67 11.17 3.65 7.29
N VAL A 68 10.14 3.49 8.14
CA VAL A 68 9.63 2.18 8.55
C VAL A 68 9.05 1.40 7.36
N ALA A 69 8.26 2.04 6.49
CA ALA A 69 7.71 1.36 5.30
C ALA A 69 8.81 0.84 4.35
N ILE A 70 9.90 1.59 4.17
CA ILE A 70 11.05 1.16 3.36
C ILE A 70 11.78 0.00 4.04
N GLU A 71 11.93 0.03 5.36
CA GLU A 71 12.51 -1.09 6.12
C GLU A 71 11.69 -2.37 5.95
N ARG A 72 10.36 -2.28 6.09
CA ARG A 72 9.44 -3.41 5.87
C ARG A 72 9.57 -3.98 4.46
N LEU A 73 9.67 -3.12 3.44
CA LEU A 73 9.91 -3.57 2.07
C LEU A 73 11.24 -4.31 1.94
N ARG A 74 12.29 -3.86 2.64
CA ARG A 74 13.60 -4.52 2.65
C ARG A 74 13.53 -5.89 3.33
N GLU A 75 12.82 -6.00 4.44
CA GLU A 75 12.56 -7.29 5.11
C GLU A 75 11.88 -8.27 4.14
N GLN A 76 10.82 -7.82 3.43
CA GLN A 76 10.13 -8.65 2.42
C GLN A 76 11.04 -9.05 1.26
N TYR A 77 11.86 -8.12 0.77
CA TYR A 77 12.84 -8.40 -0.29
C TYR A 77 13.87 -9.46 0.14
N GLN A 78 14.37 -9.39 1.37
CA GLN A 78 15.31 -10.36 1.91
C GLN A 78 14.67 -11.74 2.05
N LEU A 79 13.44 -11.81 2.58
CA LEU A 79 12.69 -13.06 2.69
C LEU A 79 12.42 -13.69 1.31
N ALA A 80 12.01 -12.88 0.33
CA ALA A 80 11.76 -13.35 -1.03
C ALA A 80 13.03 -13.90 -1.69
N ASN A 81 14.18 -13.23 -1.52
CA ASN A 81 15.45 -13.72 -2.04
C ASN A 81 15.96 -14.98 -1.34
N ALA A 82 15.77 -15.09 -0.03
CA ALA A 82 16.10 -16.32 0.70
C ALA A 82 15.30 -17.49 0.16
N TRP A 83 13.99 -17.30 -0.04
CA TRP A 83 13.12 -18.30 -0.66
C TRP A 83 13.54 -18.64 -2.10
N LEU A 84 13.84 -17.66 -2.95
CA LEU A 84 14.31 -17.90 -4.32
C LEU A 84 15.63 -18.70 -4.34
N ALA A 85 16.54 -18.41 -3.41
CA ALA A 85 17.80 -19.13 -3.29
C ALA A 85 17.58 -20.61 -2.90
N GLU A 86 16.65 -20.89 -1.97
CA GLU A 86 16.25 -22.25 -1.61
C GLU A 86 15.65 -23.03 -2.80
N GLN A 87 14.93 -22.32 -3.69
CA GLN A 87 14.37 -22.89 -4.92
C GLN A 87 15.37 -22.96 -6.08
N GLY A 88 16.62 -22.48 -5.90
CA GLY A 88 17.63 -22.43 -6.97
C GLY A 88 17.32 -21.42 -8.08
N HIS A 89 16.49 -20.42 -7.81
CA HIS A 89 16.16 -19.33 -8.72
C HIS A 89 17.13 -18.15 -8.58
N ALA A 90 17.18 -17.31 -9.61
CA ALA A 90 17.96 -16.07 -9.57
C ALA A 90 17.37 -15.09 -8.54
N ALA A 91 18.24 -14.32 -7.88
CA ALA A 91 17.82 -13.26 -6.98
C ALA A 91 17.03 -12.17 -7.71
N LEU A 92 16.12 -11.52 -6.99
CA LEU A 92 15.43 -10.32 -7.44
C LEU A 92 16.43 -9.21 -7.77
N PRO A 93 16.10 -8.30 -8.71
CA PRO A 93 16.87 -7.08 -8.93
C PRO A 93 17.10 -6.32 -7.63
N ALA A 94 18.31 -5.79 -7.45
CA ALA A 94 18.68 -5.06 -6.24
C ALA A 94 17.76 -3.86 -5.99
N MET A 95 17.48 -3.59 -4.70
CA MET A 95 16.77 -2.37 -4.30
C MET A 95 17.56 -1.11 -4.70
N PRO A 96 16.90 -0.04 -5.15
CA PRO A 96 17.57 1.23 -5.43
C PRO A 96 18.21 1.81 -4.16
N THR A 97 19.52 2.12 -4.22
CA THR A 97 20.27 2.71 -3.09
C THR A 97 19.75 4.10 -2.70
N THR A 98 19.06 4.76 -3.61
CA THR A 98 18.36 6.03 -3.44
C THR A 98 17.21 5.97 -2.42
N LEU A 99 16.74 4.77 -2.05
CA LEU A 99 15.75 4.59 -0.98
C LEU A 99 16.37 4.78 0.41
N ASP A 100 17.68 4.58 0.55
CA ASP A 100 18.41 4.67 1.81
C ASP A 100 18.89 6.10 2.14
N ASP A 101 18.73 7.05 1.20
CA ASP A 101 19.19 8.43 1.38
C ASP A 101 18.20 9.24 2.26
N PRO A 102 18.54 9.53 3.53
CA PRO A 102 17.65 10.24 4.44
C PRO A 102 17.43 11.71 4.04
N HIS A 103 18.28 12.26 3.15
CA HIS A 103 18.15 13.64 2.67
C HIS A 103 17.13 13.77 1.54
N ARG A 104 16.65 12.65 0.96
CA ARG A 104 15.63 12.70 -0.08
C ARG A 104 14.23 12.88 0.51
N PRO A 105 13.36 13.67 -0.14
CA PRO A 105 11.99 13.87 0.32
C PRO A 105 11.26 12.53 0.53
N PRO A 106 10.60 12.30 1.69
CA PRO A 106 9.93 11.03 2.01
C PRO A 106 8.98 10.55 0.92
N LEU A 107 8.15 11.44 0.39
CA LEU A 107 7.18 11.10 -0.66
C LEU A 107 7.85 10.59 -1.95
N ARG A 108 9.04 11.11 -2.29
CA ARG A 108 9.79 10.64 -3.46
C ARG A 108 10.35 9.25 -3.22
N ARG A 109 10.87 8.99 -2.02
CA ARG A 109 11.36 7.66 -1.64
C ARG A 109 10.24 6.63 -1.62
N LEU A 110 9.08 6.98 -1.05
CA LEU A 110 7.89 6.12 -1.04
C LEU A 110 7.38 5.82 -2.46
N ALA A 111 7.30 6.83 -3.33
CA ALA A 111 6.89 6.62 -4.72
C ALA A 111 7.87 5.71 -5.48
N GLU A 112 9.18 5.89 -5.28
CA GLU A 112 10.20 5.03 -5.88
C GLU A 112 10.14 3.60 -5.34
N ALA A 113 9.86 3.42 -4.06
CA ALA A 113 9.64 2.10 -3.46
C ALA A 113 8.44 1.37 -4.08
N MET A 114 7.31 2.07 -4.27
CA MET A 114 6.13 1.53 -4.97
C MET A 114 6.45 1.14 -6.42
N GLN A 115 7.21 1.98 -7.14
CA GLN A 115 7.62 1.71 -8.52
C GLN A 115 8.55 0.50 -8.62
N TYR A 116 9.52 0.41 -7.71
CA TYR A 116 10.42 -0.74 -7.61
C TYR A 116 9.63 -2.02 -7.34
N ALA A 117 8.78 -2.04 -6.30
CA ALA A 117 7.94 -3.20 -5.99
C ALA A 117 7.07 -3.60 -7.17
N ARG A 118 6.47 -2.63 -7.89
CA ARG A 118 5.66 -2.92 -9.07
C ARG A 118 6.47 -3.53 -10.19
N ALA A 119 7.72 -3.13 -10.38
CA ALA A 119 8.59 -3.67 -11.41
C ALA A 119 8.97 -5.14 -11.17
N LEU A 120 8.89 -5.61 -9.91
CA LEU A 120 9.10 -7.02 -9.56
C LEU A 120 7.88 -7.91 -9.88
N VAL A 121 6.67 -7.33 -9.88
CA VAL A 121 5.43 -8.07 -10.15
C VAL A 121 5.29 -8.33 -11.65
N PRO A 122 5.03 -9.58 -12.10
CA PRO A 122 4.84 -9.88 -13.52
C PRO A 122 3.74 -9.01 -14.15
N ARG A 123 3.90 -8.66 -15.42
CA ARG A 123 2.87 -7.90 -16.18
C ARG A 123 1.94 -8.80 -16.97
N GLU A 124 2.45 -9.94 -17.40
CA GLU A 124 1.67 -11.00 -18.05
C GLU A 124 0.65 -11.54 -17.04
N GLY A 125 -0.49 -12.08 -17.49
CA GLY A 125 -1.50 -12.61 -16.57
C GLY A 125 -2.29 -11.57 -15.76
N GLY A 126 -1.94 -10.28 -15.85
CA GLY A 126 -2.70 -9.20 -15.20
C GLY A 126 -2.44 -9.03 -13.71
N HIS A 127 -1.34 -9.58 -13.17
CA HIS A 127 -0.97 -9.43 -11.77
C HIS A 127 -0.81 -7.96 -11.37
N ARG A 128 -1.25 -7.65 -10.15
CA ARG A 128 -1.24 -6.32 -9.56
C ARG A 128 -0.38 -6.31 -8.31
N LEU A 129 0.16 -5.13 -8.02
CA LEU A 129 0.68 -4.79 -6.71
C LEU A 129 -0.42 -4.09 -5.93
N VAL A 130 -0.82 -4.66 -4.79
CA VAL A 130 -1.71 -4.04 -3.82
C VAL A 130 -0.85 -3.44 -2.71
N TRP A 131 -0.81 -2.12 -2.63
CA TRP A 131 -0.06 -1.37 -1.63
C TRP A 131 -1.03 -0.75 -0.63
N ALA A 132 -1.06 -1.29 0.58
CA ALA A 132 -2.03 -0.89 1.59
C ALA A 132 -1.33 -0.25 2.78
N MET A 133 -1.64 1.02 3.08
CA MET A 133 -1.16 1.70 4.29
C MET A 133 -2.35 2.00 5.21
N LEU A 134 -2.47 1.20 6.26
CA LEU A 134 -3.51 1.24 7.28
C LEU A 134 -2.90 1.41 8.67
N PRO A 135 -2.32 2.58 8.98
CA PRO A 135 -1.78 2.83 10.31
C PRO A 135 -2.84 2.57 11.38
N GLN A 136 -2.49 1.90 12.48
CA GLN A 136 -3.43 1.64 13.57
C GLN A 136 -3.80 2.94 14.29
N HIS A 137 -2.82 3.82 14.52
CA HIS A 137 -3.01 5.17 15.05
C HIS A 137 -2.51 6.23 14.07
N ILE A 138 -3.23 7.35 13.96
CA ILE A 138 -2.83 8.52 13.17
C ILE A 138 -2.68 9.69 14.13
N HIS A 139 -1.46 9.96 14.59
CA HIS A 139 -1.17 11.03 15.56
C HIS A 139 -1.09 12.41 14.91
N ALA A 140 -0.77 12.48 13.60
CA ALA A 140 -0.68 13.73 12.84
C ALA A 140 -1.61 13.69 11.61
N PRO A 141 -2.93 13.90 11.80
CA PRO A 141 -3.93 13.67 10.75
C PRO A 141 -3.76 14.56 9.51
N GLU A 142 -3.38 15.84 9.69
CA GLU A 142 -3.12 16.74 8.56
C GLU A 142 -1.93 16.27 7.71
N ALA A 143 -0.86 15.81 8.35
CA ALA A 143 0.31 15.29 7.64
C ALA A 143 -0.01 13.96 6.93
N TRP A 144 -0.85 13.12 7.53
CA TRP A 144 -1.38 11.91 6.88
C TRP A 144 -2.21 12.27 5.65
N HIS A 145 -3.14 13.22 5.76
CA HIS A 145 -3.96 13.67 4.64
C HIS A 145 -3.12 14.26 3.51
N ALA A 146 -2.13 15.10 3.85
CA ALA A 146 -1.20 15.64 2.86
C ALA A 146 -0.41 14.55 2.14
N MET A 147 0.01 13.50 2.86
CA MET A 147 0.70 12.35 2.28
C MET A 147 -0.22 11.59 1.31
N VAL A 148 -1.43 11.22 1.74
CA VAL A 148 -2.41 10.50 0.91
C VAL A 148 -2.77 11.32 -0.33
N ASN A 149 -3.02 12.62 -0.16
CA ASN A 149 -3.35 13.53 -1.26
C ASN A 149 -2.22 13.65 -2.27
N ALA A 150 -0.95 13.55 -1.86
CA ALA A 150 0.17 13.57 -2.80
C ALA A 150 0.17 12.37 -3.79
N PHE A 151 -0.52 11.29 -3.46
CA PHE A 151 -0.72 10.12 -4.33
C PHE A 151 -2.09 10.10 -5.01
N ALA A 152 -3.01 10.99 -4.64
CA ALA A 152 -4.30 11.10 -5.30
C ALA A 152 -4.10 11.53 -6.76
N PRO A 153 -4.74 10.85 -7.73
CA PRO A 153 -4.58 11.18 -9.14
C PRO A 153 -5.31 12.48 -9.48
N HIS A 154 -4.69 13.64 -9.25
CA HIS A 154 -5.26 14.94 -9.61
C HIS A 154 -5.38 15.17 -11.14
N GLN A 155 -4.70 14.36 -11.96
CA GLN A 155 -4.64 14.48 -13.43
C GLN A 155 -4.69 13.11 -14.14
N GLY A 156 -5.45 12.15 -13.58
CA GLY A 156 -5.56 10.79 -14.12
C GLY A 156 -4.35 9.89 -13.84
N ILE A 157 -4.45 8.62 -14.28
CA ILE A 157 -3.42 7.59 -14.07
C ILE A 157 -2.19 7.90 -14.92
N ARG A 158 -1.04 8.09 -14.29
CA ARG A 158 0.24 8.34 -15.00
C ARG A 158 0.83 7.05 -15.57
N PRO A 159 1.63 7.11 -16.65
CA PRO A 159 2.43 5.98 -17.12
C PRO A 159 3.28 5.41 -15.97
N GLY A 160 3.13 4.12 -15.68
CA GLY A 160 3.80 3.45 -14.55
C GLY A 160 2.92 3.19 -13.33
N MET A 161 1.73 3.80 -13.22
CA MET A 161 0.74 3.50 -12.18
C MET A 161 -0.16 2.30 -12.51
N GLN A 162 0.01 1.72 -13.71
CA GLN A 162 -0.76 0.58 -14.18
C GLN A 162 -0.39 -0.70 -13.40
N GLY A 163 -1.41 -1.39 -12.91
CA GLY A 163 -1.25 -2.59 -12.09
C GLY A 163 -0.76 -2.31 -10.67
N ILE A 164 -0.91 -1.08 -10.17
CA ILE A 164 -0.79 -0.75 -8.74
C ILE A 164 -2.19 -0.39 -8.22
N ARG A 165 -2.54 -0.88 -7.03
CA ARG A 165 -3.73 -0.50 -6.27
C ARG A 165 -3.29 0.06 -4.93
N LEU A 166 -3.58 1.33 -4.68
CA LEU A 166 -3.30 1.97 -3.40
C LEU A 166 -4.53 1.89 -2.51
N LEU A 167 -4.35 1.38 -1.29
CA LEU A 167 -5.37 1.43 -0.25
C LEU A 167 -4.81 2.28 0.89
N PHE A 168 -5.49 3.37 1.20
CA PHE A 168 -5.12 4.23 2.32
C PHE A 168 -6.25 4.27 3.33
N ARG A 169 -5.91 4.18 4.61
CA ARG A 169 -6.87 4.49 5.67
C ARG A 169 -7.29 5.95 5.57
N ALA A 170 -8.59 6.19 5.54
CA ALA A 170 -9.21 7.48 5.75
C ALA A 170 -9.87 7.46 7.15
N ALA A 171 -9.36 8.29 8.05
CA ALA A 171 -9.87 8.37 9.41
C ALA A 171 -11.12 9.26 9.41
N PRO A 172 -12.34 8.75 9.68
CA PRO A 172 -13.56 9.57 9.74
C PRO A 172 -13.54 10.57 10.91
N ASP A 173 -12.64 10.36 11.87
CA ASP A 173 -12.32 11.22 13.00
C ASP A 173 -11.42 12.42 12.63
N CYS A 174 -10.98 12.53 11.39
CA CYS A 174 -10.24 13.69 10.90
C CYS A 174 -11.22 14.74 10.32
N GLU A 175 -11.26 15.95 10.91
CA GLU A 175 -12.20 17.03 10.54
C GLU A 175 -12.07 17.51 9.08
N SER A 176 -10.96 17.18 8.40
CA SER A 176 -10.73 17.48 6.99
C SER A 176 -11.14 16.28 6.12
N ALA A 177 -12.45 16.10 5.92
CA ALA A 177 -12.95 15.09 5.01
C ALA A 177 -12.31 15.27 3.61
N TYR A 178 -11.76 14.18 3.06
CA TYR A 178 -11.22 14.16 1.70
C TYR A 178 -12.23 14.80 0.74
N PRO A 179 -11.83 15.72 -0.16
CA PRO A 179 -12.75 16.23 -1.16
C PRO A 179 -13.31 15.04 -1.92
N VAL A 180 -14.63 15.05 -2.15
CA VAL A 180 -15.31 14.06 -2.99
C VAL A 180 -14.56 14.03 -4.33
N LEU A 181 -13.89 12.90 -4.61
CA LEU A 181 -13.16 12.65 -5.86
C LEU A 181 -14.14 12.49 -7.02
#